data_AF-A0A0B1R2S8-F1
#
_entry.id   AF-A0A0B1R2S8-F1
#
_cell.length_a   1.000
_cell.length_b   1.000
_cell.length_c   1.000
_cell.angle_alpha   90.00
_cell.angle_beta   90.00
_cell.angle_gamma   90.00
#
_symmetry.space_group_name_H-M   'P 1'
#
loop_
_entity.id
_entity.type
_entity.pdbx_description
1 polymer ?
#
loop_
_entity_poly.entity_id
_entity_poly.type
_entity_poly.pdbx_seq_one_letter_code
_entity_poly.pdbx_strand_id
1 'polypeptide(L)'
;DRSQSLMGEVMATYARQRGMEGIVLDGPVRDIDGLSRMDFPIYAAGHTPGGPFKDGPGEINVPIACGKIHVSPGDIVLGDADGVIIIPRQDAARILEAAQAYLIVDERNFELAKTGSLERGWLAETLHNKQVEIIDDVYR
;
A
#
# COMPACT_ATOMS: atom_id res chain seq x y z
N ASP A 1 0.07 -20.02 4.25
CA ASP A 1 -1.04 -20.45 5.13
C ASP A 1 -1.61 -19.20 5.80
N ARG A 2 -2.93 -19.09 5.97
CA ARG A 2 -3.62 -17.98 6.68
C ARG A 2 -4.40 -18.46 7.91
N SER A 3 -4.14 -19.69 8.36
CA SER A 3 -4.85 -20.29 9.50
C SER A 3 -4.43 -19.69 10.84
N GLN A 4 -3.19 -19.20 10.97
CA GLN A 4 -2.63 -18.61 12.19
C GLN A 4 -2.31 -17.12 12.02
N SER A 5 -2.67 -16.33 13.02
CA SER A 5 -2.32 -14.93 13.14
C SER A 5 -0.85 -14.78 13.52
N LEU A 6 -0.23 -13.70 13.04
CA LEU A 6 1.16 -13.37 13.35
C LEU A 6 1.28 -12.47 14.58
N MET A 7 0.24 -11.69 14.86
CA MET A 7 0.18 -10.81 16.02
C MET A 7 -1.24 -10.51 16.47
N GLY A 8 -1.35 -10.00 17.71
CA GLY A 8 -2.56 -9.43 18.28
C GLY A 8 -2.25 -8.16 19.08
N GLU A 9 -3.21 -7.71 19.88
CA GLU A 9 -3.20 -6.39 20.54
C GLU A 9 -2.00 -6.16 21.46
N VAL A 10 -1.59 -7.20 22.21
CA VAL A 10 -0.45 -7.11 23.13
C VAL A 10 0.85 -6.75 22.40
N MET A 11 1.10 -7.36 21.23
CA MET A 11 2.32 -7.10 20.47
C MET A 11 2.29 -5.74 19.78
N ALA A 12 1.13 -5.32 19.27
CA ALA A 12 0.96 -3.99 18.71
C ALA A 12 1.18 -2.90 19.77
N THR A 13 0.63 -3.10 20.97
CA THR A 13 0.82 -2.18 22.10
C THR A 13 2.29 -2.07 22.48
N TYR A 14 2.99 -3.20 22.57
CA TYR A 14 4.42 -3.22 22.85
C TYR A 14 5.24 -2.50 21.77
N ALA A 15 4.97 -2.76 20.49
CA ALA A 15 5.63 -2.09 19.37
C ALA A 15 5.46 -0.57 19.41
N ARG A 16 4.23 -0.10 19.64
CA ARG A 16 3.92 1.33 19.80
C ARG A 16 4.69 1.95 20.97
N GLN A 17 4.75 1.28 22.13
CA GLN A 17 5.51 1.75 23.29
C GLN A 17 7.02 1.84 23.03
N ARG A 18 7.55 1.07 22.06
CA ARG A 18 8.94 1.16 21.61
C ARG A 18 9.20 2.28 20.59
N GLY A 19 8.18 3.06 20.24
CA GLY A 19 8.29 4.15 19.29
C GLY A 19 8.28 3.70 17.82
N MET A 20 7.77 2.50 17.53
CA MET A 20 7.46 2.15 16.13
C MET A 20 6.33 3.05 15.62
N GLU A 21 6.34 3.35 14.32
CA GLU A 21 5.31 4.19 13.68
C GLU A 21 4.19 3.37 13.02
N GLY A 22 4.39 2.07 12.83
CA GLY A 22 3.41 1.16 12.26
C GLY A 22 3.94 -0.25 12.06
N ILE A 23 3.07 -1.16 11.61
CA ILE A 23 3.42 -2.55 11.30
C ILE A 23 2.78 -2.97 9.97
N VAL A 24 3.53 -3.71 9.15
CA VAL A 24 3.03 -4.36 7.93
C VAL A 24 3.30 -5.86 8.03
N LEU A 25 2.27 -6.67 7.77
CA LEU A 25 2.33 -8.13 7.83
C LEU A 25 1.77 -8.76 6.57
N ASP A 26 2.54 -9.62 5.93
CA ASP A 26 2.05 -10.53 4.87
C ASP A 26 1.38 -11.79 5.48
N GLY A 27 0.46 -11.56 6.41
CA GLY A 27 -0.25 -12.59 7.15
C GLY A 27 -1.39 -12.00 7.97
N PRO A 28 -2.25 -12.84 8.56
CA PRO A 28 -3.40 -12.35 9.29
C PRO A 28 -3.02 -11.90 10.71
N VAL A 29 -3.88 -11.08 11.30
CA VAL A 29 -3.81 -10.64 12.70
C VAL A 29 -5.00 -11.17 13.50
N ARG A 30 -4.95 -11.03 14.83
CA ARG A 30 -6.09 -11.25 15.74
C ARG A 30 -6.39 -10.00 16.56
N ASP A 31 -7.43 -10.06 17.38
CA ASP A 31 -7.85 -8.96 18.27
C ASP A 31 -8.30 -7.70 17.50
N ILE A 32 -9.00 -7.87 16.36
CA ILE A 32 -9.40 -6.79 15.44
C ILE A 32 -10.15 -5.64 16.12
N ASP A 33 -11.02 -5.93 17.09
CA ASP A 33 -11.75 -4.87 17.81
C ASP A 33 -10.78 -3.99 18.61
N GLY A 34 -9.80 -4.58 19.29
CA GLY A 34 -8.77 -3.83 20.02
C GLY A 34 -7.86 -3.07 19.06
N LEU A 35 -7.34 -3.76 18.03
CA LEU A 35 -6.43 -3.17 17.04
C LEU A 35 -7.07 -1.99 16.28
N SER A 36 -8.34 -2.08 15.89
CA SER A 36 -9.02 -1.01 15.13
C SER A 36 -9.24 0.28 15.91
N ARG A 37 -9.15 0.23 17.24
CA ARG A 37 -9.26 1.40 18.13
C ARG A 37 -7.92 2.00 18.49
N MET A 38 -6.82 1.36 18.09
CA MET A 38 -5.48 1.86 18.34
C MET A 38 -5.17 3.01 17.38
N ASP A 39 -4.62 4.08 17.93
CA ASP A 39 -3.91 5.10 17.15
C ASP A 39 -2.50 4.60 16.79
N PHE A 40 -2.46 3.52 16.00
CA PHE A 40 -1.24 2.84 15.55
C PHE A 40 -1.55 2.04 14.27
N PRO A 41 -0.96 2.41 13.12
CA PRO A 41 -1.31 1.80 11.85
C PRO A 41 -0.78 0.37 11.73
N ILE A 42 -1.68 -0.55 11.36
CA ILE A 42 -1.39 -1.96 11.16
C ILE A 42 -2.00 -2.40 9.83
N TYR A 43 -1.14 -2.88 8.92
CA TYR A 43 -1.53 -3.43 7.63
C TYR A 43 -1.33 -4.94 7.65
N ALA A 44 -2.39 -5.69 7.33
CA ALA A 44 -2.38 -7.14 7.41
C ALA A 44 -3.15 -7.77 6.25
N ALA A 45 -2.74 -8.98 5.85
CA ALA A 45 -3.36 -9.71 4.75
C ALA A 45 -4.69 -10.43 5.14
N GLY A 46 -5.23 -10.17 6.33
CA GLY A 46 -6.49 -10.73 6.82
C GLY A 46 -6.56 -10.84 8.34
N HIS A 47 -7.50 -11.63 8.85
CA HIS A 47 -7.63 -11.88 10.28
C HIS A 47 -8.03 -13.34 10.58
N THR A 48 -7.55 -13.88 11.70
CA THR A 48 -7.90 -15.22 12.21
C THR A 48 -7.66 -15.27 13.72
N PRO A 49 -8.51 -15.96 14.52
CA PRO A 49 -8.28 -16.08 15.96
C PRO A 49 -7.13 -17.03 16.33
N GLY A 50 -6.69 -17.90 15.40
CA GLY A 50 -5.58 -18.84 15.63
C GLY A 50 -4.30 -18.10 16.00
N GLY A 51 -3.61 -18.47 17.08
CA GLY A 51 -2.41 -17.77 17.55
C GLY A 51 -1.13 -18.20 16.83
N PRO A 52 -0.08 -17.37 16.83
CA PRO A 52 1.19 -17.73 16.21
C PRO A 52 1.86 -18.89 16.94
N PHE A 53 2.60 -19.72 16.20
CA PHE A 53 3.62 -20.59 16.77
C PHE A 53 4.81 -19.76 17.27
N LYS A 54 5.52 -20.25 18.28
CA LYS A 54 6.64 -19.54 18.92
C LYS A 54 8.01 -20.13 18.59
N ASP A 55 8.04 -21.28 17.93
CA ASP A 55 9.23 -22.13 17.86
C ASP A 55 10.07 -21.90 16.59
N GLY A 56 9.67 -20.95 15.74
CA GLY A 56 10.44 -20.58 14.53
C GLY A 56 10.54 -21.72 13.50
N PRO A 57 11.23 -21.49 12.36
CA PRO A 57 12.38 -20.61 12.16
C PRO A 57 12.03 -19.14 11.82
N GLY A 58 13.05 -18.26 11.80
CA GLY A 58 12.94 -16.86 11.36
C GLY A 58 14.27 -16.11 11.34
N GLU A 59 14.32 -15.00 10.62
CA GLU A 59 15.50 -14.13 10.47
C GLU A 59 15.09 -12.67 10.68
N ILE A 60 16.03 -11.84 11.14
CA ILE A 60 15.81 -10.41 11.41
C ILE A 60 16.81 -9.60 10.59
N ASN A 61 16.36 -8.46 10.04
CA ASN A 61 17.17 -7.57 9.21
C ASN A 61 17.78 -8.28 7.99
N VAL A 62 16.97 -9.12 7.34
CA VAL A 62 17.29 -9.71 6.03
C VAL A 62 16.30 -9.19 4.98
N PRO A 63 16.67 -9.17 3.69
CA PRO A 63 15.71 -8.89 2.63
C PRO A 63 14.57 -9.91 2.62
N ILE A 64 13.35 -9.43 2.47
CA ILE A 64 12.14 -10.27 2.43
C ILE A 64 11.26 -9.92 1.22
N ALA A 65 10.31 -10.81 0.93
CA ALA A 65 9.15 -10.46 0.13
C ALA A 65 7.94 -10.29 1.05
N CYS A 66 7.31 -9.11 1.04
CA CYS A 66 6.09 -8.81 1.78
C CYS A 66 5.03 -8.27 0.80
N GLY A 67 3.89 -8.94 0.68
CA GLY A 67 2.88 -8.58 -0.32
C GLY A 67 3.38 -8.79 -1.75
N LYS A 68 4.31 -9.75 -1.95
CA LYS A 68 5.05 -9.98 -3.21
C LYS A 68 5.98 -8.83 -3.62
N ILE A 69 6.25 -7.87 -2.74
CA ILE A 69 7.19 -6.77 -2.96
C ILE A 69 8.49 -7.04 -2.21
N HIS A 70 9.63 -6.79 -2.87
CA HIS A 70 10.95 -6.85 -2.25
C HIS A 70 11.10 -5.73 -1.23
N VAL A 71 11.54 -6.07 -0.01
CA VAL A 71 11.81 -5.12 1.07
C VAL A 71 13.19 -5.38 1.63
N SER A 72 14.04 -4.37 1.61
CA SER A 72 15.35 -4.43 2.26
C SER A 72 15.33 -3.69 3.59
N PRO A 73 16.11 -4.12 4.59
CA PRO A 73 16.29 -3.36 5.82
C PRO A 73 16.73 -1.92 5.52
N GLY A 74 15.99 -0.95 6.05
CA GLY A 74 16.26 0.48 5.86
C GLY A 74 15.54 1.14 4.69
N ASP A 75 14.80 0.39 3.87
CA ASP A 75 13.84 0.97 2.92
C ASP A 75 12.74 1.74 3.66
N ILE A 76 12.17 2.74 2.99
CA ILE A 76 11.10 3.55 3.56
C ILE A 76 9.78 2.84 3.27
N VAL A 77 9.02 2.59 4.32
CA VAL A 77 7.66 2.06 4.24
C VAL A 77 6.71 3.24 4.37
N LEU A 78 5.89 3.49 3.35
CA LEU A 78 4.85 4.52 3.38
C LEU A 78 3.50 3.84 3.32
N GLY A 79 2.63 4.13 4.28
CA GLY A 79 1.28 3.60 4.34
C GLY A 79 0.24 4.69 4.50
N ASP A 80 -0.90 4.53 3.83
CA ASP A 80 -2.09 5.36 3.95
C ASP A 80 -3.37 4.51 3.90
N ALA A 81 -4.52 5.10 3.58
CA ALA A 81 -5.79 4.39 3.47
C ALA A 81 -5.90 3.49 2.23
N ASP A 82 -5.12 3.77 1.18
CA ASP A 82 -5.14 3.02 -0.08
C ASP A 82 -4.23 1.79 0.00
N GLY A 83 -3.18 1.85 0.81
CA GLY A 83 -2.37 0.69 1.15
C GLY A 83 -0.97 1.03 1.64
N VAL A 84 0.00 0.22 1.20
CA VAL A 84 1.41 0.34 1.59
C VAL A 84 2.28 0.28 0.34
N ILE A 85 3.24 1.18 0.25
CA ILE A 85 4.32 1.14 -0.73
C ILE A 85 5.69 1.06 -0.04
N ILE A 86 6.65 0.54 -0.79
CA ILE A 86 8.05 0.41 -0.36
C ILE A 86 8.89 1.28 -1.28
N ILE A 87 9.63 2.22 -0.68
CA ILE A 87 10.52 3.14 -1.39
C ILE A 87 11.96 2.72 -1.06
N PRO A 88 12.71 2.20 -2.04
CA PRO A 88 14.11 1.86 -1.84
C PRO A 88 14.89 3.07 -1.33
N ARG A 89 15.65 2.90 -0.25
CA ARG A 89 16.32 4.03 0.42
C ARG A 89 17.21 4.83 -0.53
N GLN A 90 17.91 4.15 -1.43
CA GLN A 90 18.82 4.75 -2.41
C GLN A 90 18.09 5.63 -3.45
N ASP A 91 16.81 5.35 -3.70
CA ASP A 91 15.99 6.03 -4.71
C ASP A 91 15.10 7.13 -4.10
N ALA A 92 15.02 7.21 -2.77
CA ALA A 92 14.07 8.06 -2.06
C ALA A 92 14.09 9.54 -2.50
N ALA A 93 15.28 10.14 -2.63
CA ALA A 93 15.40 11.54 -3.03
C ALA A 93 14.89 11.80 -4.45
N ARG A 94 15.23 10.92 -5.39
CA ARG A 94 14.77 10.99 -6.78
C ARG A 94 13.26 10.77 -6.89
N ILE A 95 12.73 9.82 -6.13
CA ILE A 95 11.28 9.54 -6.10
C ILE A 95 10.52 10.72 -5.52
N LEU A 96 11.03 11.37 -4.46
CA LEU A 96 10.40 12.55 -3.87
C LEU A 96 10.27 13.69 -4.88
N GLU A 97 11.34 14.01 -5.61
CA GLU A 97 11.32 15.06 -6.63
C GLU A 97 10.29 14.75 -7.72
N ALA A 98 10.27 13.50 -8.22
CA ALA A 98 9.30 13.07 -9.22
C ALA A 98 7.85 13.11 -8.70
N ALA A 99 7.61 12.71 -7.45
CA ALA A 99 6.30 12.73 -6.82
C ALA A 99 5.79 14.16 -6.62
N GLN A 100 6.64 15.10 -6.21
CA GLN A 100 6.30 16.52 -6.09
C GLN A 100 5.93 17.14 -7.44
N ALA A 101 6.71 16.85 -8.49
CA ALA A 101 6.38 17.30 -9.84
C ALA A 101 5.06 16.72 -10.34
N TYR A 102 4.78 15.45 -10.04
CA TYR A 102 3.53 14.79 -10.41
C TYR A 102 2.32 15.39 -9.67
N LEU A 103 2.45 15.66 -8.37
CA LEU A 103 1.38 16.23 -7.55
C LEU A 103 0.87 17.56 -8.13
N ILE A 104 1.76 18.43 -8.61
CA ILE A 104 1.37 19.71 -9.24
C ILE A 104 0.51 19.48 -10.48
N VAL A 105 0.87 18.49 -11.30
CA VAL A 105 0.11 18.15 -12.51
C VAL A 105 -1.24 17.53 -12.14
N ASP A 106 -1.26 16.67 -11.13
CA ASP A 106 -2.46 15.97 -10.68
C ASP A 106 -3.47 16.95 -10.06
N GLU A 107 -3.04 17.86 -9.19
CA GLU A 107 -3.87 18.93 -8.63
C GLU A 107 -4.48 19.82 -9.74
N ARG A 108 -3.67 20.21 -10.73
CA ARG A 108 -4.17 20.98 -11.88
C ARG A 108 -5.25 20.21 -12.65
N ASN A 109 -5.00 18.93 -12.92
CA ASN A 109 -5.95 18.09 -13.64
C ASN A 109 -7.25 17.88 -12.85
N PHE A 110 -7.14 17.74 -11.53
CA PHE A 110 -8.28 17.61 -10.64
C PHE A 110 -9.16 18.86 -10.66
N GLU A 111 -8.58 20.06 -10.61
CA GLU A 111 -9.34 21.30 -10.70
C GLU A 111 -10.01 21.48 -12.07
N LEU A 112 -9.30 21.20 -13.16
CA LEU A 112 -9.89 21.23 -14.51
C LEU A 112 -11.02 20.20 -14.67
N ALA A 113 -10.89 19.02 -14.04
CA ALA A 113 -11.92 18.00 -14.07
C ALA A 113 -13.20 18.48 -13.37
N LYS A 114 -13.08 19.16 -12.22
CA LYS A 114 -14.23 19.73 -11.50
C LYS A 114 -14.98 20.76 -12.33
N THR A 115 -14.27 21.58 -13.10
CA THR A 115 -14.88 22.62 -13.93
C THR A 115 -15.34 22.12 -15.30
N GLY A 116 -15.12 20.83 -15.62
CA GLY A 116 -15.39 20.26 -16.94
C GLY A 116 -14.47 20.78 -18.04
N SER A 117 -13.37 21.45 -17.68
CA SER A 117 -12.41 22.06 -18.62
C SER A 117 -11.18 21.17 -18.87
N LEU A 118 -11.20 19.92 -18.40
CA LEU A 118 -10.13 18.97 -18.62
C LEU A 118 -10.17 18.45 -20.06
N GLU A 119 -9.38 19.06 -20.93
CA GLU A 119 -9.21 18.65 -22.31
C GLU A 119 -8.46 17.31 -22.41
N ARG A 120 -9.06 16.34 -23.11
CA ARG A 120 -8.46 15.02 -23.37
C ARG A 120 -8.38 14.71 -24.87
N GLY A 121 -8.05 15.72 -25.69
CA GLY A 121 -7.94 15.58 -27.15
C GLY A 121 -7.00 14.44 -27.61
N TRP A 122 -5.96 14.15 -26.82
CA TRP A 122 -5.04 13.02 -27.05
C TRP A 122 -5.72 11.64 -26.97
N LEU A 123 -6.86 11.53 -26.29
CA LEU A 123 -7.54 10.25 -26.05
C LEU A 123 -8.11 9.68 -27.35
N ALA A 124 -8.78 10.50 -28.15
CA ALA A 124 -9.37 10.06 -29.42
C ALA A 124 -8.31 9.52 -30.38
N GLU A 125 -7.20 10.25 -30.52
CA GLU A 125 -6.05 9.82 -31.33
C GLU A 125 -5.43 8.53 -30.78
N THR A 126 -5.29 8.41 -29.46
CA THR A 126 -4.74 7.20 -28.82
C THR A 126 -5.63 5.98 -29.05
N LEU A 127 -6.95 6.13 -28.92
CA LEU A 127 -7.91 5.05 -29.17
C LEU A 127 -7.87 4.61 -30.65
N HIS A 128 -7.80 5.56 -31.57
CA HIS A 128 -7.65 5.28 -33.00
C HIS A 128 -6.36 4.51 -33.30
N ASN A 129 -5.22 4.99 -32.79
CA ASN A 129 -3.91 4.36 -33.02
C ASN A 129 -3.80 2.95 -32.41
N LYS A 130 -4.52 2.71 -31.30
CA LYS A 130 -4.63 1.38 -30.69
C LYS A 130 -5.67 0.48 -31.35
N GLN A 131 -6.32 0.94 -32.43
CA GLN A 131 -7.37 0.22 -33.14
C GLN A 131 -8.49 -0.26 -32.20
N VAL A 132 -8.81 0.56 -31.19
CA VAL A 132 -9.90 0.26 -30.26
C VAL A 132 -11.21 0.36 -31.01
N GLU A 133 -11.96 -0.73 -31.05
CA GLU A 133 -13.32 -0.73 -31.59
C GLU A 133 -14.23 0.09 -30.67
N ILE A 134 -14.90 1.09 -31.22
CA ILE A 134 -15.93 1.87 -30.53
C ILE A 134 -17.28 1.30 -30.96
N ILE A 135 -17.95 0.63 -30.03
CA ILE A 135 -19.27 0.06 -30.26
C ILE A 135 -20.30 1.07 -29.73
N ASP A 136 -20.96 1.78 -30.63
CA ASP A 136 -21.99 2.78 -30.32
C ASP A 136 -23.39 2.16 -30.08
N ASP A 137 -23.49 0.83 -30.13
CA ASP A 137 -24.71 0.03 -29.90
C ASP A 137 -24.53 -0.91 -28.67
N VAL A 138 -25.54 -1.69 -28.32
CA VAL A 138 -25.46 -2.67 -27.22
C VAL A 138 -24.47 -3.78 -27.58
N TYR A 139 -23.45 -3.97 -26.74
CA TYR A 139 -22.48 -5.08 -26.85
C TYR A 139 -23.22 -6.43 -26.89
N ARG A 140 -22.99 -7.23 -27.94
CA ARG A 140 -23.60 -8.55 -28.15
C ARG A 140 -22.60 -9.67 -27.98
#